data_AF-A0A662T0B7-F1
#
_entry.id   AF-A0A662T0B7-F1
#
_cell.length_a   1.000
_cell.length_b   1.000
_cell.length_c   1.000
_cell.angle_alpha   90.00
_cell.angle_beta   90.00
_cell.angle_gamma   90.00
#
_symmetry.space_group_name_H-M   'P 1'
#
loop_
_entity.id
_entity.type
_entity.pdbx_description
1 polymer ?
#
loop_
_entity_poly.entity_id
_entity_poly.type
_entity_poly.pdbx_seq_one_letter_code
_entity_poly.pdbx_strand_id
1 'polypeptide(L)' 'MGEHKSIEENIAKLIELTYSERVKADKSEIRSWLRRHSLRDIDLVKEAGKQEVEAAFPALTRALKKIASDP' A
#
# COMPACT_ATOMS: atom_id res chain seq x y z
N MET A 1 5.09 10.69 19.15
CA MET A 1 5.46 11.06 17.76
C MET A 1 5.33 9.81 16.89
N GLY A 2 4.47 9.81 15.87
CA GLY A 2 4.48 8.73 14.86
C GLY A 2 3.12 8.30 14.30
N GLU A 3 2.24 9.22 13.89
CA GLU A 3 0.97 8.84 13.22
C GLU A 3 1.12 8.71 11.69
N HIS A 4 2.22 9.20 11.12
CA HIS A 4 2.45 9.23 9.68
C HIS A 4 3.20 8.02 9.11
N LYS A 5 3.68 7.06 9.90
CA LYS A 5 4.47 5.95 9.34
C LYS A 5 3.61 4.84 8.74
N SER A 6 2.37 4.69 9.21
CA SER A 6 1.57 3.51 8.84
C SER A 6 1.15 3.49 7.38
N ILE A 7 0.89 4.64 6.73
CA ILE A 7 0.50 4.64 5.31
C ILE A 7 1.71 4.34 4.42
N GLU A 8 2.84 5.00 4.67
CA GLU A 8 4.09 4.79 3.96
C GLU A 8 4.60 3.36 4.15
N GLU A 9 4.46 2.77 5.34
CA GLU A 9 4.76 1.36 5.62
C GLU A 9 3.86 0.43 4.81
N ASN A 10 2.56 0.70 4.77
CA ASN A 10 1.62 -0.10 3.98
C ASN A 10 1.92 0.00 2.48
N ILE A 11 2.25 1.18 1.96
CA ILE A 11 2.60 1.35 0.55
C ILE A 11 3.92 0.65 0.23
N ALA A 12 4.95 0.81 1.06
CA ALA A 12 6.22 0.11 0.89
C ALA A 12 6.02 -1.42 0.91
N LYS A 13 5.13 -1.91 1.79
CA LYS A 13 4.78 -3.33 1.84
C LYS A 13 4.03 -3.78 0.59
N LEU A 14 3.11 -2.95 0.08
CA LEU A 14 2.38 -3.26 -1.15
C LEU A 14 3.33 -3.36 -2.35
N ILE A 15 4.33 -2.48 -2.44
CA ILE A 15 5.38 -2.54 -3.46
C ILE A 15 6.19 -3.84 -3.33
N GLU A 16 6.60 -4.21 -2.12
CA GLU A 16 7.33 -5.47 -1.88
C GLU A 16 6.51 -6.68 -2.29
N LEU A 17 5.22 -6.73 -1.96
CA LEU A 17 4.37 -7.87 -2.30
C LEU A 17 4.03 -7.94 -3.79
N THR A 18 3.87 -6.80 -4.46
CA THR A 18 3.42 -6.74 -5.86
C THR A 18 4.58 -6.89 -6.85
N TYR A 19 5.73 -6.27 -6.56
CA TYR A 19 6.88 -6.22 -7.49
C TYR A 19 8.12 -6.95 -6.97
N SER A 20 8.07 -7.52 -5.75
CA SER A 20 9.26 -8.10 -5.08
C SER A 20 10.41 -7.10 -4.91
N GLU A 21 10.12 -5.79 -4.93
CA GLU A 21 11.08 -4.71 -4.72
C GLU A 21 10.94 -4.11 -3.32
N ARG A 22 12.05 -3.87 -2.64
CA ARG A 22 12.05 -3.22 -1.33
C ARG A 22 12.28 -1.72 -1.45
N VAL A 23 11.36 -0.96 -0.89
CA VAL A 23 11.42 0.50 -0.78
C VAL A 23 11.36 0.87 0.69
N LYS A 24 12.12 1.89 1.10
CA LYS A 24 12.02 2.43 2.46
C LYS A 24 10.63 3.03 2.64
N ALA A 25 10.02 2.83 3.81
CA ALA A 25 8.76 3.47 4.20
C ALA A 25 8.97 4.98 4.47
N ASP A 26 9.30 5.70 3.40
CA ASP A 26 9.57 7.12 3.36
C ASP A 26 8.90 7.70 2.12
N LYS A 27 8.21 8.82 2.28
CA LYS A 27 7.43 9.45 1.22
C LYS A 27 8.28 9.81 -0.01
N SER A 28 9.52 10.27 0.19
CA SER A 28 10.43 10.61 -0.90
C SER A 28 10.87 9.36 -1.68
N GLU A 29 11.16 8.29 -0.95
CA GLU A 29 11.59 7.01 -1.54
C GLU A 29 10.46 6.34 -2.33
N ILE A 30 9.25 6.29 -1.75
CA ILE A 30 8.06 5.77 -2.41
C ILE A 30 7.73 6.59 -3.67
N ARG A 31 7.77 7.92 -3.57
CA ARG A 31 7.49 8.79 -4.72
C ARG A 31 8.54 8.62 -5.82
N SER A 32 9.80 8.48 -5.45
CA SER A 32 10.89 8.22 -6.41
C SER A 32 10.72 6.85 -7.07
N TRP A 33 10.30 5.83 -6.32
CA TRP A 33 9.99 4.51 -6.86
C TRP A 33 8.83 4.57 -7.87
N LEU A 34 7.70 5.18 -7.50
CA LEU A 34 6.54 5.33 -8.38
C LEU A 34 6.90 6.06 -9.69
N ARG A 35 7.68 7.14 -9.59
CA ARG A 35 8.15 7.88 -10.77
C ARG A 35 9.05 7.05 -11.69
N ARG A 36 9.96 6.24 -11.13
CA ARG A 36 10.85 5.37 -11.92
C ARG A 36 10.06 4.32 -12.70
N HIS A 37 8.96 3.84 -12.14
CA HIS A 37 8.06 2.87 -12.77
C HIS A 37 6.94 3.52 -13.59
N SER A 38 6.91 4.85 -13.71
CA SER A 38 5.84 5.62 -14.38
C SER A 38 4.43 5.32 -13.84
N LEU A 39 4.33 4.98 -12.56
CA LEU A 39 3.08 4.64 -11.87
C LEU A 39 2.59 5.82 -11.02
N ARG A 40 1.27 5.90 -10.85
CA ARG A 40 0.65 6.63 -9.73
C ARG A 40 0.31 5.64 -8.62
N ASP A 41 0.01 6.18 -7.45
CA ASP A 41 -0.50 5.45 -6.30
C ASP A 41 -1.74 4.60 -6.64
N ILE A 42 -2.67 5.14 -7.43
CA ILE A 42 -3.85 4.38 -7.88
C ILE A 42 -3.49 3.22 -8.81
N ASP A 43 -2.42 3.36 -9.60
CA ASP A 43 -1.99 2.32 -10.53
C ASP A 43 -1.35 1.15 -9.76
N LEU A 44 -0.57 1.45 -8.71
CA LEU A 44 -0.06 0.46 -7.75
C LEU A 44 -1.18 -0.38 -7.12
N VAL A 45 -2.27 0.25 -6.69
CA VAL A 45 -3.41 -0.47 -6.08
C VAL A 45 -4.17 -1.30 -7.10
N LYS A 46 -4.23 -0.88 -8.38
CA LYS A 46 -4.88 -1.63 -9.45
C LYS A 46 -4.10 -2.84 -9.92
N GLU A 47 -2.77 -2.75 -9.91
CA GLU A 47 -1.89 -3.86 -10.26
C GLU A 47 -1.74 -4.86 -9.11
N ALA A 48 -1.85 -4.39 -7.87
CA ALA A 48 -1.89 -5.26 -6.70
C ALA A 48 -3.17 -6.13 -6.68
N GLY A 49 -2.99 -7.42 -6.40
CA GLY A 49 -4.11 -8.32 -6.16
C GLY A 49 -4.77 -8.07 -4.80
N LYS A 50 -5.95 -8.68 -4.60
CA LYS A 50 -6.71 -8.55 -3.35
C LYS A 50 -5.90 -9.02 -2.13
N GLN A 51 -5.12 -10.09 -2.28
CA GLN A 51 -4.34 -10.65 -1.17
C GLN A 51 -3.20 -9.72 -0.74
N GLU A 52 -2.53 -9.11 -1.72
CA GLU A 52 -1.45 -8.15 -1.51
C GLU A 52 -1.98 -6.89 -0.83
N VAL A 53 -3.11 -6.36 -1.27
CA VAL A 53 -3.78 -5.20 -0.65
C VAL A 53 -4.24 -5.52 0.78
N GLU A 54 -4.82 -6.70 1.03
CA GLU A 54 -5.22 -7.13 2.37
C GLU A 54 -4.04 -7.30 3.33
N ALA A 55 -2.92 -7.84 2.84
CA ALA A 55 -1.71 -8.01 3.62
C ALA A 55 -1.00 -6.68 3.90
N ALA A 56 -0.99 -5.77 2.93
CA ALA A 56 -0.35 -4.45 3.05
C ALA A 56 -1.20 -3.45 3.85
N PHE A 57 -2.53 -3.51 3.77
CA PHE A 57 -3.45 -2.57 4.45
C PHE A 57 -4.40 -3.30 5.40
N PRO A 58 -3.91 -3.99 6.45
CA PRO A 58 -4.74 -4.87 7.27
C PRO A 58 -5.82 -4.11 8.05
N ALA A 59 -5.52 -2.91 8.57
CA ALA A 59 -6.50 -2.12 9.32
C ALA A 59 -7.63 -1.59 8.42
N LEU A 60 -7.26 -1.05 7.24
CA LEU A 60 -8.23 -0.51 6.28
C LEU A 60 -9.11 -1.61 5.71
N THR A 61 -8.53 -2.75 5.33
CA THR A 61 -9.31 -3.87 4.78
C THR A 61 -10.23 -4.51 5.82
N ARG A 62 -9.81 -4.58 7.10
CA ARG A 62 -10.72 -4.97 8.20
C ARG A 62 -11.87 -4.00 8.37
N ALA A 63 -11.61 -2.68 8.31
CA ALA A 63 -12.66 -1.67 8.41
C ALA A 63 -13.65 -1.76 7.25
N LEU A 64 -13.15 -1.88 6.01
CA LEU A 64 -13.98 -2.05 4.81
C LEU A 64 -14.82 -3.33 4.87
N LYS A 65 -14.25 -4.46 5.31
CA LYS A 65 -14.98 -5.71 5.49
C LYS A 65 -16.10 -5.58 6.52
N LYS A 66 -15.88 -4.82 7.60
CA LYS A 66 -16.90 -4.56 8.62
C LYS A 66 -18.07 -3.74 8.07
N ILE A 67 -17.78 -2.69 7.30
CA ILE A 67 -18.80 -1.86 6.66
C ILE A 67 -19.57 -2.65 5.60
N ALA A 68 -18.87 -3.45 4.78
CA ALA A 68 -19.49 -4.26 3.74
C ALA A 68 -20.32 -5.44 4.28
N SER A 69 -20.13 -5.81 5.55
CA SER A 69 -20.91 -6.85 6.23
C SER A 69 -22.05 -6.27 7.10
N ASP A 70 -22.20 -4.94 7.14
CA ASP A 70 -23.31 -4.26 7.81
C ASP A 70 -24.51 -4.26 6.84
N PRO A 71 -25.66 -4.88 7.21
CA PRO A 71 -26.81 -5.04 6.33
C PRO A 71 -27.56 -3.72 6.01
#